data_AF-A0AA41S6H4-F1
#
_entry.id   AF-A0AA41S6H4-F1
#
_cell.length_a   1.000
_cell.length_b   1.000
_cell.length_c   1.000
_cell.angle_alpha   90.00
_cell.angle_beta   90.00
_cell.angle_gamma   90.00
#
_symmetry.space_group_name_H-M   'P 1'
#
loop_
_entity.id
_entity.type
_entity.pdbx_description
1 polymer ?
#
loop_
_entity_poly.entity_id
_entity_poly.type
_entity_poly.pdbx_seq_one_letter_code
_entity_poly.pdbx_strand_id
1 'polypeptide(L)'
;MGILKTPTVCKFLLITLILVGLSSITIVKAAKKFYLVGDGEGRGDSDLWGFGGPYDSWATSRSFVAGDVVVFKYYAEAHNTVRVSSSGYESCAATAMESMNALWT
;
A
#
# COMPACT_ATOMS: atom_id res chain seq x y z
N MET A 1 51.96 12.73 -21.62
CA MET A 1 50.53 12.71 -21.21
C MET A 1 50.08 14.13 -20.93
N GLY A 2 49.38 14.77 -21.87
CA GLY A 2 48.92 16.16 -21.73
C GLY A 2 47.68 16.25 -20.87
N ILE A 3 47.73 17.03 -19.80
CA ILE A 3 46.59 17.33 -18.94
C ILE A 3 45.60 18.17 -19.76
N LEU A 4 44.45 17.61 -20.11
CA LEU A 4 43.36 18.38 -20.71
C LEU A 4 42.91 19.45 -19.70
N LYS A 5 43.31 20.72 -19.94
CA LYS A 5 42.70 21.87 -19.28
C LYS A 5 41.27 21.98 -19.79
N THR A 6 40.33 21.40 -19.06
CA THR A 6 38.91 21.61 -19.33
C THR A 6 38.62 23.11 -19.22
N PRO A 7 38.18 23.76 -20.31
CA PRO A 7 37.95 25.19 -20.31
C PRO A 7 36.91 25.53 -19.25
N THR A 8 37.09 26.66 -18.57
CA THR A 8 36.20 27.13 -17.50
C THR A 8 34.74 27.15 -17.95
N VAL A 9 34.51 27.42 -19.24
CA VAL A 9 33.21 27.35 -19.92
C VAL A 9 32.58 25.95 -19.85
N CYS A 10 33.34 24.87 -20.09
CA CYS A 10 32.83 23.50 -19.93
C CYS A 10 32.45 23.19 -18.47
N LYS A 11 33.19 23.70 -17.49
CA LYS A 11 32.86 23.52 -16.07
C LYS A 11 31.56 24.25 -15.70
N PHE A 12 31.40 25.50 -16.16
CA PHE A 12 30.15 26.24 -15.96
C PHE A 12 28.96 25.57 -16.65
N LEU A 13 29.15 25.06 -17.87
CA LEU A 13 28.10 24.37 -18.63
C LEU A 13 27.67 23.05 -17.97
N LEU A 14 28.61 22.31 -17.35
CA LEU A 14 28.30 21.09 -16.61
C LEU A 14 27.54 21.40 -15.30
N ILE A 15 27.92 22.45 -14.58
CA ILE A 15 27.28 22.85 -13.32
C ILE A 15 25.83 23.30 -13.57
N THR A 16 25.59 24.09 -14.63
CA THR A 16 24.21 24.50 -14.99
C THR A 16 23.35 23.30 -15.41
N LEU A 17 23.91 22.34 -16.14
CA LEU A 17 23.18 21.11 -16.52
C LEU A 17 22.76 20.29 -15.29
N ILE A 18 23.65 20.17 -14.29
CA ILE A 18 23.39 19.44 -13.04
C ILE A 18 22.29 20.14 -12.24
N LEU A 19 22.34 21.47 -12.11
CA LEU A 19 21.33 22.25 -11.37
C LEU A 19 19.93 22.18 -12.01
N VAL A 20 19.85 22.20 -13.34
CA VAL A 20 18.59 22.02 -14.08
C VAL A 20 18.08 20.57 -13.97
N GLY A 21 18.97 19.58 -13.92
CA GLY A 21 18.59 18.18 -13.69
C GLY A 21 18.00 17.95 -12.29
N LEU A 22 18.59 18.56 -11.26
CA LEU A 22 18.13 18.43 -9.86
C LEU A 22 16.78 19.12 -9.60
N SER A 23 16.48 20.22 -10.30
CA SER A 23 15.18 20.92 -10.16
C SER A 23 14.00 20.15 -10.77
N SER A 24 14.29 19.10 -11.56
CA SER A 24 13.28 18.28 -12.23
C SER A 24 12.74 17.13 -11.37
N ILE A 25 13.32 16.89 -10.19
CA ILE A 25 12.91 15.80 -9.30
C ILE A 25 11.68 16.23 -8.52
N THR A 26 10.49 15.90 -9.03
CA THR A 26 9.24 16.06 -8.28
C THR A 26 9.15 14.97 -7.21
N ILE A 27 9.09 15.37 -5.94
CA ILE A 27 8.81 14.44 -4.84
C ILE A 27 7.31 14.14 -4.89
N VAL A 28 6.92 13.05 -5.55
CA VAL A 28 5.57 12.50 -5.43
C VAL A 28 5.40 11.86 -4.06
N LYS A 29 4.66 12.52 -3.16
CA LYS A 29 4.16 11.84 -1.95
C LYS A 29 3.03 10.91 -2.37
N ALA A 30 3.22 9.61 -2.17
CA ALA A 30 2.13 8.66 -2.33
C ALA A 30 1.01 9.01 -1.34
N ALA A 31 -0.21 9.21 -1.86
CA ALA A 31 -1.38 9.39 -1.02
C ALA A 31 -1.79 8.04 -0.43
N LYS A 32 -2.16 8.04 0.86
CA LYS A 32 -2.79 6.90 1.52
C LYS A 32 -4.07 6.52 0.79
N LYS A 33 -4.24 5.23 0.47
CA LYS A 33 -5.48 4.69 -0.10
C LYS A 33 -6.27 3.93 0.96
N PHE A 34 -7.59 3.91 0.78
CA PHE A 34 -8.52 3.12 1.56
C PHE A 34 -9.20 2.12 0.64
N TYR A 35 -9.11 0.84 0.97
CA TYR A 35 -9.65 -0.26 0.19
C TYR A 35 -10.76 -0.94 0.97
N LEU A 36 -12.00 -0.88 0.48
CA LEU A 36 -13.12 -1.58 1.10
C LEU A 36 -13.07 -3.06 0.72
N VAL A 37 -13.02 -3.97 1.69
CA VAL A 37 -12.85 -5.40 1.37
C VAL A 37 -14.05 -5.94 0.60
N GLY A 38 -13.80 -6.48 -0.60
CA GLY A 38 -14.82 -7.02 -1.49
C GLY A 38 -15.45 -6.02 -2.45
N ASP A 39 -14.99 -4.75 -2.50
CA ASP A 39 -15.45 -3.75 -3.47
C ASP A 39 -15.02 -4.05 -4.92
N GLY A 40 -15.81 -3.64 -5.90
CA GLY A 40 -15.57 -3.97 -7.31
C GLY A 40 -16.79 -3.72 -8.20
N GLU A 41 -16.72 -4.14 -9.47
CA GLU A 41 -17.83 -3.94 -10.40
C GLU A 41 -19.12 -4.62 -9.90
N GLY A 42 -20.21 -3.85 -9.81
CA GLY A 42 -21.49 -4.30 -9.25
C GLY A 42 -21.57 -4.33 -7.73
N ARG A 43 -20.51 -3.91 -7.01
CA ARG A 43 -20.47 -3.78 -5.55
C ARG A 43 -20.14 -2.37 -5.10
N GLY A 44 -20.87 -1.87 -4.11
CA GLY A 44 -20.81 -0.50 -3.61
C GLY A 44 -20.26 -0.39 -2.19
N ASP A 45 -20.15 0.83 -1.69
CA ASP A 45 -19.76 1.15 -0.32
C ASP A 45 -20.74 0.66 0.75
N SER A 46 -21.98 0.37 0.34
CA SER A 46 -23.02 -0.24 1.17
C SER A 46 -22.80 -1.74 1.42
N ASP A 47 -21.97 -2.39 0.60
CA ASP A 47 -21.74 -3.82 0.73
C ASP A 47 -20.89 -4.13 1.98
N LEU A 48 -21.32 -5.17 2.68
CA LEU A 48 -20.66 -5.64 3.87
C LEU A 48 -19.73 -6.80 3.52
N TRP A 49 -18.58 -6.78 4.17
CA TRP A 49 -17.71 -7.94 4.27
C TRP A 49 -18.44 -9.05 5.05
N GLY A 50 -18.27 -10.29 4.59
CA GLY A 50 -18.90 -11.48 5.17
C GLY A 50 -18.47 -12.78 4.47
N PHE A 51 -19.14 -13.89 4.75
CA PHE A 51 -18.77 -15.18 4.16
C PHE A 51 -19.04 -15.25 2.64
N GLY A 52 -18.21 -16.01 1.91
CA GLY A 52 -18.42 -16.33 0.49
C GLY A 52 -18.15 -15.18 -0.50
N GLY A 53 -17.52 -14.09 -0.05
CA GLY A 53 -17.12 -12.99 -0.93
C GLY A 53 -15.92 -13.32 -1.83
N PRO A 54 -15.72 -12.56 -2.92
CA PRO A 54 -14.66 -12.80 -3.90
C PRO A 54 -13.30 -12.25 -3.43
N TYR A 55 -12.80 -12.66 -2.26
CA TYR A 55 -11.67 -12.00 -1.61
C TYR A 55 -10.31 -12.25 -2.29
N ASP A 56 -10.11 -13.41 -2.92
CA ASP A 56 -8.86 -13.70 -3.63
C ASP A 56 -8.70 -12.85 -4.89
N SER A 57 -9.76 -12.77 -5.71
CA SER A 57 -9.76 -11.91 -6.90
C SER A 57 -9.74 -10.42 -6.52
N TRP A 58 -10.40 -10.06 -5.42
CA TRP A 58 -10.34 -8.72 -4.85
C TRP A 58 -8.92 -8.34 -4.41
N ALA A 59 -8.22 -9.21 -3.67
CA ALA A 59 -6.89 -8.92 -3.18
C ALA A 59 -5.86 -8.85 -4.32
N THR A 60 -5.95 -9.75 -5.30
CA THR A 60 -5.01 -9.83 -6.44
C THR A 60 -5.18 -8.69 -7.44
N SER A 61 -6.34 -8.05 -7.50
CA SER A 61 -6.58 -6.87 -8.35
C SER A 61 -6.09 -5.54 -7.75
N ARG A 62 -5.46 -5.56 -6.57
CA ARG A 62 -4.99 -4.37 -5.85
C ARG A 62 -3.48 -4.40 -5.62
N SER A 63 -2.89 -3.21 -5.57
CA SER A 63 -1.48 -3.01 -5.16
C SER A 63 -1.45 -2.24 -3.86
N PHE A 64 -1.15 -2.93 -2.76
CA PHE A 64 -1.05 -2.34 -1.44
C PHE A 64 0.37 -1.81 -1.20
N VAL A 65 0.48 -0.58 -0.69
CA VAL A 65 1.75 -0.02 -0.21
C VAL A 65 1.67 0.33 1.27
N ALA A 66 2.83 0.46 1.91
CA ALA A 66 2.89 0.83 3.32
C ALA A 66 2.17 2.18 3.56
N GLY A 67 1.25 2.19 4.52
CA GLY A 67 0.43 3.36 4.86
C GLY A 67 -1.00 3.30 4.32
N ASP A 68 -1.29 2.42 3.36
CA ASP A 68 -2.67 2.13 2.93
C ASP A 68 -3.49 1.49 4.06
N VAL A 69 -4.81 1.60 3.96
CA VAL A 69 -5.77 1.01 4.91
C VAL A 69 -6.73 0.09 4.20
N VAL A 70 -6.90 -1.10 4.77
CA VAL A 70 -7.91 -2.08 4.38
C VAL A 70 -9.09 -1.96 5.34
N VAL A 71 -10.27 -1.69 4.79
CA VAL A 71 -11.49 -1.42 5.56
C VAL A 71 -12.42 -2.61 5.47
N PHE A 72 -12.67 -3.26 6.60
CA PHE A 72 -13.68 -4.30 6.74
C PHE A 72 -14.95 -3.66 7.30
N LYS A 73 -16.01 -3.59 6.48
CA LYS A 73 -17.31 -3.07 6.91
C LYS A 73 -18.23 -4.25 7.22
N TYR A 74 -18.71 -4.38 8.45
CA TYR A 74 -19.56 -5.48 8.89
C TYR A 74 -20.40 -5.09 10.11
N TYR A 75 -21.41 -5.89 10.43
CA TYR A 75 -22.14 -5.78 11.69
C TYR A 75 -21.31 -6.37 12.83
N ALA A 76 -21.01 -5.59 13.86
CA ALA A 76 -20.10 -5.96 14.94
C ALA A 76 -20.60 -7.15 15.77
N GLU A 77 -21.92 -7.37 15.81
CA GLU A 77 -22.57 -8.52 16.44
C GLU A 77 -22.44 -9.82 15.63
N ALA A 78 -22.12 -9.74 14.33
CA ALA A 78 -22.04 -10.89 13.44
C ALA A 78 -20.61 -11.33 13.14
N HIS A 79 -19.68 -10.37 13.09
CA HIS A 79 -18.35 -10.57 12.56
C HIS A 79 -17.30 -9.78 13.34
N ASN A 80 -16.04 -10.21 13.22
CA ASN A 80 -14.87 -9.47 13.65
C ASN A 80 -13.74 -9.67 12.64
N THR A 81 -12.62 -9.00 12.87
CA THR A 81 -11.39 -9.16 12.08
C THR A 81 -10.23 -9.53 12.97
N VAL A 82 -9.56 -10.63 12.67
CA VAL A 82 -8.37 -11.07 13.40
C VAL A 82 -7.20 -11.14 12.45
N ARG A 83 -6.11 -10.45 12.79
CA ARG A 83 -4.85 -10.60 12.05
C ARG A 83 -4.15 -11.88 12.51
N VAL A 84 -3.87 -12.76 11.57
CA VAL A 84 -3.25 -14.07 11.82
C VAL A 84 -1.95 -14.26 11.03
N SER A 85 -1.14 -15.24 11.46
CA SER A 85 -0.03 -15.79 10.68
C SER A 85 -0.49 -16.52 9.41
N SER A 86 0.43 -16.81 8.48
CA SER A 86 0.13 -17.59 7.25
C SER A 86 -0.46 -18.96 7.56
N SER A 87 0.14 -19.69 8.51
CA SER A 87 -0.37 -20.99 8.96
C SER A 87 -1.73 -20.86 9.63
N GLY A 88 -1.98 -19.77 10.37
CA GLY A 88 -3.28 -19.48 10.97
C GLY A 88 -4.36 -19.26 9.91
N TYR A 89 -4.03 -18.53 8.83
CA TYR A 89 -4.93 -18.36 7.68
C TYR A 89 -5.23 -19.71 7.01
N GLU A 90 -4.21 -20.49 6.67
CA GLU A 90 -4.35 -21.79 6.00
C GLU A 90 -5.15 -22.81 6.81
N SER A 91 -5.01 -22.79 8.15
CA SER A 91 -5.73 -23.70 9.06
C SER A 91 -7.06 -23.15 9.57
N CYS A 92 -7.42 -21.92 9.21
CA CYS A 92 -8.59 -21.20 9.74
C CYS A 92 -8.58 -21.13 11.29
N ALA A 93 -7.43 -20.80 11.87
CA ALA A 93 -7.24 -20.72 13.31
C ALA A 93 -6.50 -19.44 13.72
N ALA A 94 -6.99 -18.82 14.79
CA ALA A 94 -6.30 -17.73 15.48
C ALA A 94 -5.84 -18.22 16.86
N THR A 95 -4.64 -17.81 17.25
CA THR A 95 -4.17 -18.00 18.62
C THR A 95 -4.99 -17.12 19.58
N ALA A 96 -4.98 -17.47 20.87
CA ALA A 96 -5.61 -16.64 21.89
C ALA A 96 -5.07 -15.19 21.87
N MET A 97 -3.77 -15.01 21.62
CA MET A 97 -3.14 -13.69 21.57
C MET A 97 -3.61 -12.87 20.37
N GLU A 98 -3.68 -13.48 19.18
CA GLU A 98 -4.21 -12.81 17.98
C GLU A 98 -5.68 -12.42 18.17
N SER A 99 -6.50 -13.32 18.73
CA SER A 99 -7.91 -13.05 19.03
C SER A 99 -8.09 -11.93 20.07
N MET A 100 -7.23 -11.86 21.09
CA MET A 100 -7.29 -10.78 22.09
C MET A 100 -6.97 -9.41 21.47
N ASN A 101 -6.09 -9.34 20.48
CA ASN A 101 -5.76 -8.08 19.81
C ASN A 101 -6.92 -7.54 18.96
N ALA A 102 -7.81 -8.42 18.49
CA ALA A 102 -8.98 -8.05 17.70
C ALA A 102 -10.11 -7.39 18.53
N LEU A 103 -10.03 -7.46 19.87
CA LEU A 103 -11.06 -6.88 20.76
C LEU A 103 -10.90 -5.37 20.96
N TRP A 104 -9.78 -4.78 20.52
CA TRP A 104 -9.42 -3.37 20.75
C TRP A 104 -9.28 -2.55 19.47
N THR A 105 -9.56 -3.16 18.31
CA THR A 105 -9.47 -2.55 16.97
C THR A 105 -10.85 -2.26 16.43
#